data_AF-A0A3S5BEM9-F1
#
_entry.id   AF-A0A3S5BEM9-F1
#
_cell.length_a   1.000
_cell.length_b   1.000
_cell.length_c   1.000
_cell.angle_alpha   90.00
_cell.angle_beta   90.00
_cell.angle_gamma   90.00
#
_symmetry.space_group_name_H-M   'P 1'
#
loop_
_entity.id
_entity.type
_entity.pdbx_description
1 polymer ?
#
loop_
_entity_poly.entity_id
_entity_poly.type
_entity_poly.pdbx_seq_one_letter_code
_entity_poly.pdbx_strand_id
1 'polypeptide(L)'
;MKINVDGLLVYFPYEYIYPEQYYYMIELKRTLDAKGHGVLEMPSGTGKTVSLLSLIVAYMKAKPAVVSKLIYCSRTVPELEKVVAELKVLDKYYSQETKEKGCSLLGVALSSRKNLCIERFVRRVGDGAEIDAACRKLTASFVRDRRKTNTSLAYCKFFEAISCLKRFIIAIIKGNI
;
A
#
# COMPACT_ATOMS: atom_id res chain seq x y z
N MET A 1 11.84 -13.10 15.52
CA MET A 1 13.16 -13.74 15.33
C MET A 1 14.01 -12.96 14.31
N LYS A 2 15.35 -13.01 14.42
CA LYS A 2 16.28 -12.46 13.42
C LYS A 2 16.89 -13.59 12.61
N ILE A 3 16.82 -13.52 11.29
CA ILE A 3 17.22 -14.58 10.37
C ILE A 3 18.25 -14.00 9.40
N ASN A 4 19.36 -14.69 9.18
CA ASN A 4 20.33 -14.30 8.16
C ASN A 4 20.01 -15.03 6.85
N VAL A 5 19.59 -14.28 5.82
CA VAL A 5 19.31 -14.81 4.49
C VAL A 5 20.43 -14.33 3.56
N ASP A 6 21.44 -15.18 3.37
CA ASP A 6 22.56 -14.94 2.46
C ASP A 6 23.25 -13.56 2.70
N GLY A 7 23.47 -13.21 3.96
CA GLY A 7 24.10 -11.94 4.36
C GLY A 7 23.13 -10.78 4.59
N LEU A 8 21.83 -10.98 4.39
CA LEU A 8 20.79 -10.01 4.74
C LEU A 8 20.14 -10.37 6.08
N LEU A 9 20.20 -9.47 7.05
CA LEU A 9 19.50 -9.63 8.33
C LEU A 9 18.01 -9.32 8.16
N VAL A 10 17.17 -10.34 8.27
CA VAL A 10 15.72 -10.23 8.16
C VAL A 10 15.06 -10.37 9.54
N TYR A 11 14.21 -9.40 9.87
CA TYR A 11 13.36 -9.45 11.05
C TYR A 11 12.06 -10.17 10.69
N PHE A 12 11.86 -11.34 11.30
CA PHE A 12 10.69 -12.17 11.09
C PHE A 12 9.77 -12.10 12.32
N PRO A 13 8.48 -11.74 12.16
CA PRO A 13 7.60 -11.38 13.28
C PRO A 13 7.06 -12.59 14.06
N TYR A 14 7.46 -13.80 13.72
CA TYR A 14 7.08 -15.04 14.40
C TYR A 14 8.30 -15.72 15.05
N GLU A 15 8.03 -16.61 16.00
CA GLU A 15 9.05 -17.36 16.75
C GLU A 15 9.67 -18.49 15.93
N TYR A 16 8.90 -19.09 15.03
CA TYR A 16 9.31 -20.22 14.20
C TYR A 16 9.26 -19.86 12.70
N ILE A 17 10.23 -20.36 11.94
CA ILE A 17 10.26 -20.30 10.48
C ILE A 17 10.31 -21.72 9.91
N TYR A 18 9.49 -21.99 8.90
CA TYR A 18 9.55 -23.26 8.19
C TYR A 18 10.75 -23.31 7.23
N PRO A 19 11.39 -24.47 7.01
CA PRO A 19 12.49 -24.60 6.05
C PRO A 19 12.13 -24.09 4.65
N GLU A 20 10.91 -24.35 4.19
CA GLU A 20 10.40 -23.93 2.88
C GLU A 20 10.32 -22.40 2.78
N GLN A 21 9.94 -21.71 3.86
CA GLN A 21 9.93 -20.26 3.91
C GLN A 21 11.35 -19.68 3.78
N TYR A 22 12.33 -20.33 4.42
CA TYR A 22 13.72 -19.90 4.34
C TYR A 22 14.28 -20.07 2.92
N TYR A 23 14.05 -21.22 2.27
CA TYR A 23 14.44 -21.43 0.87
C TYR A 23 13.76 -20.45 -0.08
N TYR A 24 12.47 -20.18 0.14
CA TYR A 24 11.74 -19.17 -0.64
C TYR A 24 12.38 -17.79 -0.53
N MET A 25 12.82 -17.39 0.67
CA MET A 25 13.49 -16.10 0.88
C MET A 25 14.85 -16.03 0.19
N ILE A 26 15.61 -17.13 0.16
CA ILE A 26 16.89 -17.20 -0.58
C ILE A 26 16.66 -16.97 -2.07
N GLU A 27 15.72 -17.71 -2.68
CA GLU A 27 15.46 -17.60 -4.11
C GLU A 27 14.88 -16.22 -4.45
N LEU A 28 13.95 -15.70 -3.64
CA LEU A 28 13.43 -14.35 -3.82
C LEU A 28 14.55 -13.29 -3.73
N LYS A 29 15.47 -13.41 -2.78
CA LYS A 29 16.62 -12.50 -2.67
C LYS A 29 17.51 -12.57 -3.91
N ARG A 30 17.82 -13.77 -4.42
CA ARG A 30 18.60 -13.95 -5.66
C ARG A 30 17.96 -13.24 -6.84
N THR A 31 16.63 -13.32 -6.99
CA THR A 31 15.93 -12.61 -8.06
C THR A 31 16.00 -11.09 -7.93
N LEU A 32 15.93 -10.57 -6.69
CA LEU A 32 16.08 -9.13 -6.40
C LEU A 32 17.50 -8.62 -6.66
N ASP A 33 18.52 -9.40 -6.27
CA ASP A 33 19.93 -9.06 -6.49
C ASP A 33 20.27 -9.06 -8.00
N ALA A 34 19.73 -10.03 -8.76
CA ALA A 34 19.88 -10.10 -10.21
C ALA A 34 19.08 -9.02 -10.98
N LYS A 35 18.18 -8.28 -10.31
CA LYS A 35 17.24 -7.32 -10.92
C LYS A 35 16.40 -7.93 -12.05
N GLY A 36 16.06 -9.21 -11.92
CA GLY A 36 15.32 -9.98 -12.91
C GLY A 36 13.87 -10.26 -12.51
N HIS A 37 13.17 -10.99 -13.36
CA HIS A 37 11.86 -11.54 -13.06
C HIS A 37 12.01 -12.97 -12.55
N GLY A 38 11.18 -13.36 -11.58
CA GLY A 38 11.16 -14.70 -11.01
C GLY A 38 9.74 -15.23 -10.89
N VAL A 39 9.57 -16.52 -11.19
CA VAL A 39 8.35 -17.24 -10.89
C VAL A 39 8.64 -18.13 -9.69
N LEU A 40 7.95 -17.88 -8.59
CA LEU A 40 8.16 -18.60 -7.34
C LEU A 40 6.86 -19.28 -6.95
N GLU A 41 6.90 -20.60 -6.82
CA GLU A 41 5.78 -21.39 -6.32
C GLU A 41 5.94 -21.60 -4.82
N MET A 42 4.85 -21.39 -4.07
CA MET A 42 4.80 -21.75 -2.66
C MET A 42 3.41 -22.28 -2.31
N PRO A 43 3.30 -23.43 -1.61
CA PRO A 43 2.01 -24.00 -1.23
C PRO A 43 1.16 -23.04 -0.39
N SER A 44 -0.16 -23.22 -0.44
CA SER A 44 -1.08 -22.42 0.37
C SER A 44 -0.94 -22.73 1.86
N GLY A 45 -1.11 -21.72 2.72
CA GLY A 45 -1.12 -21.89 4.18
C GLY A 45 0.25 -21.80 4.86
N THR A 46 1.34 -21.72 4.11
CA THR A 46 2.72 -21.70 4.66
C THR A 46 3.26 -20.29 4.92
N GLY A 47 2.40 -19.28 5.08
CA GLY A 47 2.84 -17.93 5.45
C GLY A 47 3.60 -17.16 4.34
N LYS A 48 3.26 -17.37 3.07
CA LYS A 48 3.93 -16.68 1.94
C LYS A 48 4.02 -15.18 2.05
N THR A 49 2.94 -14.57 2.55
CA THR A 49 2.82 -13.12 2.65
C THR A 49 3.82 -12.57 3.66
N VAL A 50 3.96 -13.19 4.83
CA VAL A 50 4.89 -12.70 5.85
C VAL A 50 6.33 -12.88 5.42
N SER A 51 6.70 -14.02 4.82
CA SER A 51 8.07 -14.26 4.35
C SER A 51 8.48 -13.28 3.27
N LEU A 52 7.59 -13.01 2.30
CA LEU A 52 7.81 -12.03 1.24
C LEU A 52 7.93 -10.61 1.80
N LEU A 53 6.99 -10.18 2.66
CA LEU A 53 7.02 -8.83 3.24
C LEU A 53 8.27 -8.62 4.11
N SER A 54 8.63 -9.59 4.94
CA SER A 54 9.79 -9.49 5.85
C SER A 54 11.09 -9.34 5.07
N LEU A 55 11.28 -10.14 4.01
CA LEU A 55 12.46 -10.05 3.16
C LEU A 55 12.55 -8.71 2.44
N ILE A 56 11.46 -8.26 1.80
CA ILE A 56 11.49 -7.04 0.99
C ILE A 56 11.73 -5.82 1.87
N VAL A 57 11.12 -5.74 3.05
CA VAL A 57 11.37 -4.64 4.00
C VAL A 57 12.83 -4.62 4.44
N ALA A 58 13.41 -5.77 4.78
CA ALA A 58 14.83 -5.87 5.13
C ALA A 58 15.73 -5.45 3.96
N TYR A 59 15.41 -5.88 2.74
CA TYR A 59 16.15 -5.55 1.53
C TYR A 59 16.09 -4.05 1.21
N MET A 60 14.91 -3.43 1.34
CA MET A 60 14.73 -1.99 1.16
C MET A 60 15.52 -1.17 2.18
N LYS A 61 15.56 -1.61 3.45
CA LYS A 61 16.37 -0.96 4.49
C LYS A 61 17.87 -1.11 4.26
N ALA A 62 18.33 -2.28 3.82
CA ALA A 62 19.74 -2.54 3.56
C ALA A 62 20.24 -1.88 2.27
N LYS A 63 19.39 -1.78 1.24
CA LYS A 63 19.74 -1.26 -0.10
C LYS A 63 18.70 -0.23 -0.60
N PRO A 64 18.54 0.93 0.07
CA PRO A 64 17.52 1.92 -0.28
C PRO A 64 17.72 2.54 -1.67
N ALA A 65 18.97 2.56 -2.17
CA ALA A 65 19.30 3.04 -3.50
C ALA A 65 18.81 2.11 -4.64
N VAL A 66 18.58 0.82 -4.34
CA VAL A 66 18.18 -0.18 -5.35
C VAL A 66 16.65 -0.33 -5.39
N VAL A 67 16.02 -0.46 -4.22
CA VAL A 67 14.57 -0.66 -4.11
C VAL A 67 14.00 0.32 -3.09
N SER A 68 13.12 1.20 -3.56
CA SER A 68 12.46 2.22 -2.73
C SER A 68 10.96 1.99 -2.57
N LYS A 69 10.35 1.12 -3.38
CA LYS A 69 8.91 0.88 -3.38
C LYS A 69 8.57 -0.58 -3.67
N LEU A 70 7.64 -1.12 -2.90
CA LEU A 70 6.99 -2.40 -3.15
C LEU A 70 5.58 -2.18 -3.69
N ILE A 71 5.25 -2.85 -4.79
CA ILE A 71 3.89 -2.93 -5.32
C ILE A 71 3.42 -4.37 -5.13
N TYR A 72 2.43 -4.58 -4.27
CA TYR A 72 1.84 -5.89 -4.02
C TYR A 72 0.47 -5.97 -4.70
N CYS A 73 0.32 -6.91 -5.62
CA CYS A 73 -0.92 -7.14 -6.35
C CYS A 73 -1.60 -8.41 -5.84
N SER A 74 -2.86 -8.30 -5.43
CA SER A 74 -3.69 -9.43 -5.03
C SER A 74 -4.96 -9.51 -5.87
N ARG A 75 -5.61 -10.68 -5.90
CA ARG A 75 -6.82 -10.90 -6.69
C ARG A 75 -8.05 -10.33 -6.01
N THR A 76 -8.13 -10.45 -4.69
CA THR A 76 -9.34 -10.09 -3.94
C THR A 76 -9.07 -9.07 -2.83
N VAL A 77 -10.11 -8.33 -2.42
CA VAL A 77 -10.01 -7.33 -1.34
C VAL A 77 -9.70 -7.98 0.03
N PRO A 78 -10.31 -9.13 0.40
CA PRO A 78 -9.96 -9.79 1.66
C PRO A 78 -8.49 -10.24 1.72
N GLU A 79 -7.88 -10.59 0.58
CA GLU A 79 -6.44 -10.87 0.55
C GLU A 79 -5.61 -9.61 0.84
N LEU A 80 -5.99 -8.46 0.28
CA LEU A 80 -5.32 -7.19 0.58
C LEU A 80 -5.44 -6.81 2.05
N GLU A 81 -6.62 -6.99 2.66
CA GLU A 81 -6.83 -6.74 4.08
C GLU A 81 -5.92 -7.61 4.95
N LYS A 82 -5.74 -8.89 4.59
CA LYS A 82 -4.79 -9.78 5.25
C LYS A 82 -3.36 -9.27 5.11
N VAL A 83 -2.94 -8.87 3.91
CA VAL A 83 -1.58 -8.32 3.67
C VAL A 83 -1.32 -7.08 4.52
N VAL A 84 -2.31 -6.18 4.65
CA VAL A 84 -2.20 -4.98 5.49
C VAL A 84 -2.14 -5.35 6.97
N ALA A 85 -2.88 -6.36 7.41
CA ALA A 85 -2.82 -6.85 8.79
C ALA A 85 -1.42 -7.42 9.10
N GLU A 86 -0.86 -8.26 8.22
CA GLU A 86 0.50 -8.79 8.35
C GLU A 86 1.56 -7.68 8.38
N LEU A 87 1.42 -6.67 7.52
CA LEU A 87 2.32 -5.51 7.52
C LEU A 87 2.29 -4.75 8.84
N LYS A 88 1.13 -4.62 9.49
CA LYS A 88 1.00 -4.00 10.82
C LYS A 88 1.68 -4.83 11.90
N VAL A 89 1.58 -6.16 11.83
CA VAL A 89 2.28 -7.06 12.77
C VAL A 89 3.79 -6.90 12.60
N LEU A 90 4.27 -6.87 11.36
CA LEU A 90 5.68 -6.65 11.05
C LEU A 90 6.17 -5.29 11.59
N ASP A 91 5.43 -4.21 11.35
CA ASP A 91 5.81 -2.87 11.83
C ASP A 91 5.90 -2.77 13.36
N LYS A 92 4.97 -3.41 14.07
CA LYS A 92 5.03 -3.54 15.54
C LYS A 92 6.28 -4.31 15.98
N TYR A 93 6.57 -5.43 15.32
CA TYR A 93 7.76 -6.23 15.61
C TYR A 93 9.05 -5.43 15.41
N TYR A 94 9.16 -4.69 14.31
CA TYR A 94 10.30 -3.80 14.06
C TYR A 94 10.42 -2.72 15.13
N SER A 95 9.31 -2.09 15.54
CA SER A 95 9.30 -1.05 16.58
C SER A 95 9.87 -1.58 17.91
N GLN A 96 9.53 -2.82 18.27
CA GLN A 96 10.03 -3.47 19.49
C GLN A 96 11.52 -3.80 19.39
N GLU A 97 11.98 -4.34 18.26
CA GLU A 97 13.35 -4.83 18.09
C GLU A 97 14.38 -3.71 17.88
N THR A 98 14.02 -2.66 17.14
CA THR A 98 14.94 -1.58 16.78
C THR A 98 14.88 -0.38 17.71
N LYS A 99 13.90 -0.31 18.64
CA LYS A 99 13.62 0.84 19.52
C LYS A 99 13.41 2.17 18.77
N GLU A 100 13.27 2.13 17.45
CA GLU A 100 12.94 3.24 16.58
C GLU A 100 11.43 3.28 16.30
N LYS A 101 10.96 4.32 15.59
CA LYS A 101 9.57 4.48 15.14
C LYS A 101 9.20 3.49 14.01
N GLY A 102 9.40 2.19 14.24
CA GLY A 102 8.99 1.10 13.37
C GLY A 102 9.76 0.96 12.06
N CYS A 103 9.09 0.43 11.03
CA CYS A 103 9.67 0.24 9.71
C CYS A 103 9.96 1.56 8.98
N SER A 104 9.39 2.68 9.42
CA SER A 104 9.41 3.97 8.70
C SER A 104 8.85 3.87 7.26
N LEU A 105 7.97 2.90 7.02
CA LEU A 105 7.34 2.65 5.72
C LEU A 105 5.87 3.09 5.73
N LEU A 106 5.45 3.79 4.68
CA LEU A 106 4.05 4.13 4.46
C LEU A 106 3.37 3.00 3.67
N GLY A 107 2.52 2.23 4.33
CA GLY A 107 1.66 1.23 3.68
C GLY A 107 0.38 1.88 3.15
N VAL A 108 0.09 1.70 1.86
CA VAL A 108 -1.15 2.15 1.23
C VAL A 108 -1.87 0.98 0.58
N ALA A 109 -3.11 0.74 0.99
CA ALA A 109 -3.99 -0.24 0.35
C ALA A 109 -4.94 0.48 -0.60
N LEU A 110 -4.94 0.06 -1.87
CA LEU A 110 -5.81 0.61 -2.90
C LEU A 110 -6.90 -0.41 -3.24
N SER A 111 -8.14 0.08 -3.34
CA SER A 111 -9.30 -0.71 -3.73
C SER A 111 -10.22 0.13 -4.63
N SER A 112 -11.35 -0.44 -5.02
CA SER A 112 -12.34 0.23 -5.86
C SER A 112 -12.99 1.43 -5.14
N ARG A 113 -13.62 2.32 -5.91
CA ARG A 113 -14.35 3.46 -5.33
C ARG A 113 -15.49 3.02 -4.41
N LYS A 114 -16.07 1.84 -4.64
CA LYS A 114 -17.10 1.26 -3.77
C LYS A 114 -16.62 1.09 -2.31
N ASN A 115 -15.36 0.76 -2.12
CA ASN A 115 -14.77 0.51 -0.79
C ASN A 115 -14.17 1.77 -0.16
N LEU A 116 -13.80 2.78 -0.97
CA LEU A 116 -13.11 4.00 -0.51
C LEU A 116 -13.97 5.27 -0.56
N CYS A 117 -15.21 5.21 -1.07
CA CYS A 117 -16.08 6.37 -1.16
C CYS A 117 -16.69 6.74 0.21
N ILE A 118 -16.50 8.01 0.60
CA ILE A 118 -17.00 8.57 1.87
C ILE A 118 -18.41 9.18 1.69
N GLU A 119 -18.72 9.67 0.47
CA GLU A 119 -19.97 10.35 0.17
C GLU A 119 -21.16 9.40 0.24
N ARG A 120 -22.10 9.66 1.16
CA ARG A 120 -23.19 8.74 1.49
C ARG A 120 -24.14 8.54 0.32
N PHE A 121 -24.42 9.59 -0.45
CA PHE A 121 -25.32 9.50 -1.61
C PHE A 121 -24.74 8.60 -2.69
N VAL A 122 -23.45 8.72 -2.97
CA VAL A 122 -22.76 7.90 -3.98
C VAL A 122 -22.62 6.46 -3.50
N ARG A 123 -22.27 6.25 -2.22
CA ARG A 123 -22.09 4.90 -1.65
C ARG A 123 -23.38 4.06 -1.64
N ARG A 124 -24.55 4.70 -1.50
CA ARG A 124 -25.86 4.01 -1.45
C ARG A 124 -26.34 3.45 -2.79
N VAL A 125 -25.77 3.91 -3.91
CA VAL A 125 -26.17 3.48 -5.26
C VAL A 125 -25.84 1.99 -5.49
N GLY A 126 -24.85 1.45 -4.78
CA GLY A 126 -24.64 0.01 -4.63
C GLY A 126 -23.74 -0.62 -5.69
N ASP A 127 -24.10 -0.50 -6.98
CA ASP A 127 -23.29 -1.10 -8.05
C ASP A 127 -21.99 -0.31 -8.31
N GLY A 128 -20.92 -1.03 -8.66
CA GLY A 128 -19.60 -0.45 -8.87
C GLY A 128 -19.57 0.56 -10.01
N ALA A 129 -20.20 0.23 -11.15
CA ALA A 129 -20.24 1.10 -12.31
C ALA A 129 -21.08 2.36 -12.04
N GLU A 130 -22.19 2.20 -11.33
CA GLU A 130 -23.07 3.31 -10.96
C GLU A 130 -22.42 4.25 -9.94
N ILE A 131 -21.67 3.72 -8.98
CA ILE A 131 -20.84 4.50 -8.05
C ILE A 131 -19.81 5.34 -8.82
N ASP A 132 -19.17 4.76 -9.83
CA ASP A 132 -18.20 5.47 -10.66
C ASP A 132 -18.86 6.58 -11.50
N ALA A 133 -20.04 6.32 -12.06
CA ALA A 133 -20.82 7.31 -12.80
C ALA A 133 -21.28 8.45 -11.88
N ALA A 134 -21.81 8.14 -10.70
CA ALA A 134 -22.26 9.12 -9.70
C ALA A 134 -21.09 9.97 -9.19
N CYS A 135 -19.93 9.35 -8.91
CA CYS A 135 -18.72 10.08 -8.55
C CYS A 135 -18.27 11.03 -9.68
N ARG A 136 -18.30 10.56 -10.94
CA ARG A 136 -17.95 11.38 -12.11
C ARG A 136 -18.90 12.58 -12.28
N LYS A 137 -20.20 12.41 -12.03
CA LYS A 137 -21.20 13.51 -12.06
C LYS A 137 -20.89 14.63 -11.06
N LEU A 138 -20.21 14.32 -9.95
CA LEU A 138 -19.88 15.30 -8.91
C LEU A 138 -18.45 15.87 -9.02
N THR A 139 -17.54 15.15 -9.69
CA THR A 139 -16.09 15.45 -9.67
C THR A 139 -15.50 15.80 -11.02
N ALA A 140 -16.23 15.61 -12.13
CA ALA A 140 -15.72 15.92 -13.45
C ALA A 140 -15.32 17.40 -13.59
N SER A 141 -14.25 17.65 -14.35
CA SER A 141 -13.67 19.00 -14.55
C SER A 141 -14.72 20.02 -15.00
N PHE A 142 -15.54 19.67 -16.00
CA PHE A 142 -16.60 20.56 -16.50
C PHE A 142 -17.67 20.89 -15.45
N VAL A 143 -17.96 19.99 -14.52
CA VAL A 143 -18.91 20.24 -13.42
C VAL A 143 -18.32 21.24 -12.43
N ARG A 144 -17.02 21.10 -12.13
CA ARG A 144 -16.29 21.99 -11.24
C ARG A 144 -16.14 23.39 -11.83
N ASP A 145 -15.89 23.50 -13.13
CA ASP A 145 -15.78 24.79 -13.81
C ASP A 145 -17.14 25.51 -13.88
N ARG A 146 -18.23 24.80 -14.19
CA ARG A 146 -19.60 25.36 -14.14
C ARG A 146 -20.01 25.80 -12.74
N ARG A 147 -19.44 25.20 -11.69
CA ARG A 147 -19.72 25.59 -10.32
C ARG A 147 -19.07 26.91 -9.91
N LYS A 148 -17.95 27.30 -10.55
CA LYS A 148 -17.36 28.63 -10.32
C LYS A 148 -18.32 29.76 -10.71
N THR A 149 -19.17 29.51 -11.70
CA THR A 149 -20.20 30.45 -12.15
C THR A 149 -21.54 30.25 -11.43
N ASN A 150 -21.89 29.01 -11.06
CA ASN A 150 -23.16 28.66 -10.40
C ASN A 150 -22.95 27.91 -9.08
N THR A 151 -23.07 28.62 -7.96
CA THR A 151 -22.83 28.08 -6.60
C THR A 151 -23.83 26.99 -6.16
N SER A 152 -25.00 26.91 -6.80
CA SER A 152 -26.08 25.97 -6.47
C SER A 152 -25.88 24.53 -6.97
N LEU A 153 -24.88 24.29 -7.85
CA LEU A 153 -24.63 22.96 -8.40
C LEU A 153 -24.08 21.98 -7.35
N ALA A 154 -24.61 20.75 -7.36
CA ALA A 154 -24.15 19.67 -6.50
C ALA A 154 -22.69 19.28 -6.83
N TYR A 155 -21.90 18.97 -5.80
CA TYR A 155 -20.49 18.64 -5.90
C TYR A 155 -20.07 17.72 -4.76
N CYS A 156 -18.90 17.09 -4.91
CA CYS A 156 -18.31 16.28 -3.85
C CYS A 156 -17.45 17.16 -2.91
N LYS A 157 -17.90 17.34 -1.66
CA LYS A 157 -17.19 18.12 -0.63
C LYS A 157 -15.80 17.56 -0.34
N PHE A 158 -15.70 16.24 -0.22
CA PHE A 158 -14.44 15.55 0.10
C PHE A 158 -13.41 15.72 -1.01
N PHE A 159 -13.82 15.66 -2.27
CA PHE A 159 -12.91 15.81 -3.40
C PHE A 159 -12.35 17.23 -3.51
N GLU A 160 -13.18 18.26 -3.28
CA GLU A 160 -12.71 19.65 -3.27
C GLU A 160 -11.78 19.94 -2.08
N ALA A 161 -12.10 19.41 -0.89
CA ALA A 161 -11.23 19.54 0.28
C ALA A 161 -9.84 18.93 0.01
N ILE A 162 -9.78 17.72 -0.55
CA ILE A 162 -8.51 17.07 -0.92
C ILE A 162 -7.79 17.84 -2.04
N SER A 163 -8.53 18.35 -3.03
CA SER A 163 -7.96 19.13 -4.12
C SER A 163 -7.35 20.46 -3.63
N CYS A 164 -8.00 21.10 -2.66
CA CYS A 164 -7.50 22.30 -2.01
C CYS A 164 -6.22 21.99 -1.22
N LEU A 165 -6.24 20.92 -0.41
CA LEU A 165 -5.08 20.49 0.37
C LEU A 165 -3.88 20.13 -0.52
N LYS A 166 -4.11 19.41 -1.63
CA LYS A 166 -3.05 19.10 -2.61
C LYS A 166 -2.43 20.35 -3.19
N ARG A 167 -3.24 21.36 -3.55
CA ARG A 167 -2.73 22.64 -4.03
C ARG A 167 -1.91 23.37 -2.97
N PHE A 168 -2.35 23.33 -1.71
CA PHE A 168 -1.64 23.94 -0.60
C PHE A 168 -0.29 23.26 -0.34
N ILE A 169 -0.25 21.92 -0.30
CA ILE A 169 0.99 21.15 -0.13
C ILE A 169 1.94 21.36 -1.32
N ILE A 170 1.42 21.34 -2.56
CA ILE A 170 2.23 21.60 -3.75
C ILE A 170 2.76 23.05 -3.74
N ALA A 171 1.98 24.03 -3.26
CA ALA A 171 2.43 25.41 -3.14
C ALA A 171 3.53 25.58 -2.08
N ILE A 172 3.43 24.89 -0.95
CA ILE A 172 4.48 24.84 0.09
C ILE A 172 5.76 24.19 -0.47
N ILE A 173 5.63 23.04 -1.15
CA ILE A 173 6.78 22.33 -1.74
C ILE A 173 7.44 23.14 -2.87
N LYS A 174 6.67 23.98 -3.59
CA LYS A 174 7.17 24.87 -4.64
C LYS A 174 7.64 26.25 -4.14
N GLY A 175 7.65 26.50 -2.83
CA GLY A 175 8.23 27.72 -2.25
C GLY A 175 7.51 29.03 -2.59
N ASN A 176 6.20 29.01 -2.81
CA ASN A 176 5.39 30.23 -3.03
C ASN A 176 4.72 30.72 -1.74
N ILE A 177 5.49 30.83 -0.65
CA ILE A 177 5.23 31.68 0.52
C ILE A 177 6.54 32.34 0.89
#